data_AF-A0A1Q5A8B1-F1
#
_entry.id   AF-A0A1Q5A8B1-F1
#
_cell.length_a   1.000
_cell.length_b   1.000
_cell.length_c   1.000
_cell.angle_alpha   90.00
_cell.angle_beta   90.00
_cell.angle_gamma   90.00
#
_symmetry.space_group_name_H-M   'P 1'
#
loop_
_entity.id
_entity.type
_entity.pdbx_description
1 polymer ?
#
loop_
_entity_poly.entity_id
_entity_poly.type
_entity_poly.pdbx_seq_one_letter_code
_entity_poly.pdbx_strand_id
1 'polypeptide(L)'
;MDLQGVGALAAAGVAAASVPVVLIVGRWQLRATLSAADAAQRAGNKQAQATYRAALDAVKAQAAASHSHWRRGTQRDAYAAFLLADHQHREASDRLLTETDSDPSTLAALRAEVESTKGALRAAYVAVDLEGPADLAFTADSIVTHAFLVADAHQREAVMERAWQQLVEMSEDSWVGGVDAVSRDRARSFVECLARVLIAVSNGPWEGDPRHQPGGLPEELAQLTHDVYVAMSLVSNELSQQDRAVLLEMHFAGRPRLRTNYANWTAELERSRGEFVRAARAELGTA
;
A
#
# COMPACT_ATOMS: atom_id res chain seq x y z
N MET A 1 70.14 104.65 -12.62
CA MET A 1 70.43 103.60 -11.63
C MET A 1 69.25 102.65 -11.58
N ASP A 2 69.53 101.38 -11.81
CA ASP A 2 68.60 100.27 -12.06
C ASP A 2 67.74 99.86 -10.86
N LEU A 3 66.43 99.76 -11.07
CA LEU A 3 65.46 99.14 -10.15
C LEU A 3 64.69 97.99 -10.84
N GLN A 4 65.32 97.31 -11.80
CA GLN A 4 64.74 96.12 -12.50
C GLN A 4 65.17 94.77 -11.89
N GLY A 5 66.09 94.75 -10.91
CA GLY A 5 66.68 93.51 -10.39
C GLY A 5 65.96 92.86 -9.20
N VAL A 6 65.07 93.56 -8.49
CA VAL A 6 64.54 93.07 -7.19
C VAL A 6 63.24 92.26 -7.35
N GLY A 7 62.47 92.49 -8.42
CA GLY A 7 61.23 91.74 -8.69
C GLY A 7 61.45 90.29 -9.15
N ALA A 8 62.54 90.02 -9.88
CA ALA A 8 62.84 88.69 -10.42
C ALA A 8 63.34 87.71 -9.33
N LEU A 9 64.05 88.20 -8.31
CA LEU A 9 64.53 87.39 -7.19
C LEU A 9 63.42 87.01 -6.20
N ALA A 10 62.41 87.86 -6.03
CA ALA A 10 61.24 87.54 -5.21
C ALA A 10 60.33 86.49 -5.87
N ALA A 11 60.13 86.56 -7.20
CA ALA A 11 59.37 85.55 -7.95
C ALA A 11 60.07 84.18 -8.00
N ALA A 12 61.41 84.16 -8.13
CA ALA A 12 62.21 82.94 -8.10
C ALA A 12 62.23 82.26 -6.72
N GLY A 13 62.22 83.04 -5.62
CA GLY A 13 62.18 82.52 -4.26
C GLY A 13 60.86 81.84 -3.89
N VAL A 14 59.73 82.39 -4.35
CA VAL A 14 58.40 81.80 -4.13
C VAL A 14 58.17 80.58 -5.02
N ALA A 15 58.72 80.56 -6.24
CA ALA A 15 58.70 79.39 -7.12
C ALA A 15 59.61 78.24 -6.60
N ALA A 16 60.78 78.56 -6.05
CA ALA A 16 61.70 77.56 -5.50
C ALA A 16 61.21 76.95 -4.17
N ALA A 17 60.45 77.69 -3.36
CA ALA A 17 59.90 77.19 -2.10
C ALA A 17 58.55 76.46 -2.25
N SER A 18 57.82 76.67 -3.34
CA SER A 18 56.51 76.03 -3.59
C SER A 18 56.61 74.63 -4.20
N VAL A 19 57.66 74.35 -4.99
CA VAL A 19 57.89 73.02 -5.58
C VAL A 19 58.07 71.91 -4.52
N PRO A 20 58.87 72.08 -3.44
CA PRO A 20 59.01 71.06 -2.40
C PRO A 20 57.70 70.81 -1.63
N VAL A 21 56.92 71.86 -1.36
CA VAL A 21 55.66 71.76 -0.61
C VAL A 21 54.60 71.01 -1.42
N VAL A 22 54.49 71.28 -2.73
CA VAL A 22 53.55 70.56 -3.61
C VAL A 22 53.92 69.08 -3.75
N LEU A 23 55.21 68.73 -3.81
CA LEU A 23 55.66 67.33 -3.85
C LEU A 23 55.37 66.58 -2.54
N ILE A 24 55.50 67.24 -1.39
CA ILE A 24 55.15 66.66 -0.08
C ILE A 24 53.64 66.42 0.00
N VAL A 25 52.83 67.42 -0.32
CA VAL A 25 51.35 67.28 -0.32
C VAL A 25 50.91 66.20 -1.31
N GLY A 26 51.49 66.16 -2.51
CA GLY A 26 51.23 65.11 -3.50
C GLY A 26 51.59 63.71 -3.00
N ARG A 27 52.71 63.55 -2.28
CA ARG A 27 53.13 62.26 -1.70
C ARG A 27 52.21 61.79 -0.56
N TRP A 28 51.69 62.71 0.25
CA TRP A 28 50.70 62.38 1.29
C TRP A 28 49.35 62.01 0.68
N GLN A 29 48.89 62.74 -0.34
CA GLN A 29 47.67 62.41 -1.07
C GLN A 29 47.78 61.05 -1.77
N LEU A 30 48.93 60.73 -2.38
CA LEU A 30 49.15 59.45 -3.05
C LEU A 30 49.21 58.26 -2.06
N ARG A 31 49.76 58.46 -0.86
CA ARG A 31 49.69 57.47 0.23
C ARG A 31 48.27 57.28 0.75
N ALA A 32 47.53 58.38 0.91
CA ALA A 32 46.13 58.32 1.34
C ALA A 32 45.26 57.58 0.30
N THR A 33 45.42 57.87 -0.99
CA THR A 33 44.68 57.17 -2.06
C THR A 33 45.05 55.70 -2.16
N LEU A 34 46.33 55.34 -2.04
CA LEU A 34 46.75 53.93 -1.99
C LEU A 34 46.16 53.18 -0.78
N SER A 35 46.20 53.80 0.41
CA SER A 35 45.62 53.19 1.62
C SER A 35 44.10 53.05 1.55
N ALA A 36 43.41 54.01 0.92
CA ALA A 36 41.98 53.96 0.68
C ALA A 36 41.62 52.90 -0.37
N ALA A 37 42.44 52.75 -1.41
CA ALA A 37 42.28 51.70 -2.42
C ALA A 37 42.45 50.30 -1.83
N ASP A 38 43.48 50.09 -0.99
CA ASP A 38 43.69 48.81 -0.29
C ASP A 38 42.53 48.48 0.66
N ALA A 39 42.01 49.48 1.38
CA ALA A 39 40.87 49.31 2.26
C ALA A 39 39.59 48.95 1.48
N ALA A 40 39.34 49.64 0.36
CA ALA A 40 38.22 49.36 -0.54
C ALA A 40 38.32 47.96 -1.16
N GLN A 41 39.52 47.53 -1.59
CA GLN A 41 39.74 46.19 -2.14
C GLN A 41 39.46 45.11 -1.08
N ARG A 42 39.92 45.28 0.16
CA ARG A 42 39.64 44.33 1.25
C ARG A 42 38.15 44.29 1.61
N ALA A 43 37.49 45.44 1.66
CA ALA A 43 36.05 45.52 1.90
C ALA A 43 35.26 44.84 0.77
N GLY A 44 35.63 45.10 -0.49
CA GLY A 44 35.05 44.45 -1.67
C GLY A 44 35.24 42.93 -1.67
N ASN A 45 36.43 42.45 -1.34
CA ASN A 45 36.70 41.00 -1.21
C ASN A 45 35.86 40.35 -0.11
N LYS A 46 35.72 41.01 1.05
CA LYS A 46 34.86 40.52 2.14
C LYS A 46 33.39 40.48 1.72
N GLN A 47 32.91 41.51 1.04
CA GLN A 47 31.54 41.56 0.52
C GLN A 47 31.31 40.47 -0.53
N ALA A 48 32.23 40.28 -1.48
CA ALA A 48 32.15 39.23 -2.48
C ALA A 48 32.13 37.83 -1.85
N GLN A 49 32.98 37.57 -0.84
CA GLN A 49 32.97 36.31 -0.09
C GLN A 49 31.66 36.10 0.68
N ALA A 50 31.12 37.15 1.31
CA ALA A 50 29.84 37.08 2.01
C ALA A 50 28.69 36.79 1.04
N THR A 51 28.63 37.49 -0.10
CA THR A 51 27.63 37.24 -1.16
C THR A 51 27.75 35.83 -1.72
N TYR A 52 28.98 35.35 -1.96
CA TYR A 52 29.20 33.99 -2.45
C TYR A 52 28.71 32.93 -1.45
N ARG A 53 29.02 33.11 -0.15
CA ARG A 53 28.52 32.20 0.90
C ARG A 53 27.00 32.22 1.00
N ALA A 54 26.40 33.41 1.00
CA ALA A 54 24.94 33.56 1.02
C ALA A 54 24.29 32.90 -0.21
N ALA A 55 24.87 33.06 -1.40
CA ALA A 55 24.40 32.39 -2.61
C ALA A 55 24.52 30.86 -2.51
N LEU A 56 25.64 30.36 -1.98
CA LEU A 56 25.87 28.93 -1.78
C LEU A 56 24.90 28.33 -0.75
N ASP A 57 24.63 29.04 0.34
CA ASP A 57 23.66 28.62 1.35
C ASP A 57 22.22 28.64 0.80
N ALA A 58 21.87 29.65 0.00
CA ALA A 58 20.60 29.71 -0.70
C ALA A 58 20.41 28.54 -1.68
N VAL A 59 21.43 28.19 -2.46
CA VAL A 59 21.39 27.04 -3.39
C VAL A 59 21.23 25.73 -2.62
N LYS A 60 21.94 25.55 -1.49
CA LYS A 60 21.78 24.36 -0.63
C LYS A 60 20.37 24.25 -0.06
N ALA A 61 19.82 25.35 0.46
CA ALA A 61 18.46 25.39 0.97
C ALA A 61 17.44 25.05 -0.13
N GLN A 62 17.62 25.61 -1.34
CA GLN A 62 16.76 25.32 -2.48
C GLN A 62 16.84 23.85 -2.92
N ALA A 63 18.04 23.28 -2.97
CA ALA A 63 18.23 21.87 -3.31
C ALA A 63 17.57 20.94 -2.29
N ALA A 64 17.73 21.23 -0.98
CA ALA A 64 17.08 20.48 0.09
C ALA A 64 15.54 20.58 0.01
N ALA A 65 15.00 21.78 -0.22
CA ALA A 65 13.57 21.99 -0.40
C ALA A 65 13.05 21.18 -1.60
N SER A 66 13.69 21.30 -2.77
CA SER A 66 13.34 20.57 -3.99
C SER A 66 13.35 19.06 -3.78
N HIS A 67 14.40 18.52 -3.14
CA HIS A 67 14.47 17.10 -2.82
C HIS A 67 13.34 16.66 -1.88
N SER A 68 12.99 17.48 -0.88
CA SER A 68 11.86 17.19 0.02
C SER A 68 10.52 17.17 -0.72
N HIS A 69 10.30 18.10 -1.67
CA HIS A 69 9.09 18.14 -2.49
C HIS A 69 9.00 16.91 -3.41
N TRP A 70 10.11 16.53 -4.03
CA TRP A 70 10.18 15.34 -4.87
C TRP A 70 9.84 14.08 -4.07
N ARG A 71 10.45 13.89 -2.90
CA ARG A 71 10.18 12.74 -2.02
C ARG A 71 8.70 12.67 -1.62
N ARG A 72 8.10 13.80 -1.23
CA ARG A 72 6.66 13.85 -0.90
C ARG A 72 5.78 13.50 -2.10
N GLY A 73 6.18 13.92 -3.30
CA GLY A 73 5.51 13.54 -4.54
C GLY A 73 5.50 12.02 -4.73
N THR A 74 6.68 11.39 -4.67
CA THR A 74 6.84 9.94 -4.78
C THR A 74 6.05 9.18 -3.71
N GLN A 75 6.13 9.60 -2.45
CA GLN A 75 5.37 8.99 -1.34
C GLN A 75 3.86 9.08 -1.57
N ARG A 76 3.35 10.25 -1.94
CA ARG A 76 1.92 10.44 -2.22
C ARG A 76 1.45 9.54 -3.35
N ASP A 77 2.23 9.43 -4.42
CA ASP A 77 1.87 8.62 -5.57
C ASP A 77 1.91 7.11 -5.22
N ALA A 78 2.88 6.67 -4.41
CA ALA A 78 2.93 5.30 -3.88
C ALA A 78 1.73 4.97 -2.97
N TYR A 79 1.38 5.86 -2.04
CA TYR A 79 0.23 5.66 -1.15
C TYR A 79 -1.09 5.63 -1.91
N ALA A 80 -1.25 6.50 -2.92
CA ALA A 80 -2.44 6.52 -3.76
C ALA A 80 -2.56 5.23 -4.59
N ALA A 81 -1.45 4.75 -5.18
CA ALA A 81 -1.42 3.49 -5.92
C ALA A 81 -1.77 2.29 -5.02
N PHE A 82 -1.28 2.27 -3.78
CA PHE A 82 -1.60 1.24 -2.81
C PHE A 82 -3.08 1.20 -2.44
N LEU A 83 -3.68 2.34 -2.10
CA LEU A 83 -5.11 2.43 -1.79
C LEU A 83 -5.99 2.04 -2.97
N LEU A 84 -5.60 2.40 -4.19
CA LEU A 84 -6.31 1.99 -5.40
C LEU A 84 -6.22 0.47 -5.60
N ALA A 85 -5.04 -0.12 -5.45
CA ALA A 85 -4.86 -1.57 -5.60
C ALA A 85 -5.64 -2.37 -4.53
N ASP A 86 -5.68 -1.88 -3.29
CA ASP A 86 -6.47 -2.47 -2.19
C ASP A 86 -7.97 -2.43 -2.51
N HIS A 87 -8.46 -1.29 -3.01
CA HIS A 87 -9.84 -1.16 -3.44
C HIS A 87 -10.19 -2.10 -4.58
N GLN A 88 -9.36 -2.16 -5.64
CA GLN A 88 -9.56 -3.06 -6.77
C GLN A 88 -9.54 -4.53 -6.35
N HIS A 89 -8.65 -4.91 -5.45
CA HIS A 89 -8.59 -6.26 -4.92
C HIS A 89 -9.85 -6.61 -4.12
N ARG A 90 -10.34 -5.68 -3.29
CA ARG A 90 -11.60 -5.83 -2.58
C ARG A 90 -12.76 -6.04 -3.56
N GLU A 91 -12.91 -5.18 -4.57
CA GLU A 91 -13.99 -5.29 -5.56
C GLU A 91 -13.96 -6.64 -6.28
N ALA A 92 -12.79 -7.07 -6.77
CA ALA A 92 -12.62 -8.38 -7.40
C ALA A 92 -13.00 -9.51 -6.45
N SER A 93 -12.63 -9.41 -5.17
CA SER A 93 -12.97 -10.42 -4.15
C SER A 93 -14.46 -10.42 -3.78
N ASP A 94 -15.13 -9.27 -3.80
CA ASP A 94 -16.56 -9.17 -3.49
C ASP A 94 -17.40 -9.74 -4.64
N ARG A 95 -16.95 -9.56 -5.89
CA ARG A 95 -17.59 -10.14 -7.09
C ARG A 95 -17.65 -11.67 -7.06
N LEU A 96 -16.69 -12.33 -6.41
CA LEU A 96 -16.73 -13.79 -6.21
C LEU A 96 -18.00 -14.25 -5.47
N LEU A 97 -18.60 -13.40 -4.64
CA LEU A 97 -19.77 -13.72 -3.82
C LEU A 97 -21.08 -13.30 -4.48
N THR A 98 -21.05 -12.31 -5.37
CA THR A 98 -22.25 -11.76 -6.00
C THR A 98 -22.51 -12.32 -7.39
N GLU A 99 -21.48 -12.82 -8.06
CA GLU A 99 -21.54 -13.35 -9.43
C GLU A 99 -21.35 -14.88 -9.48
N THR A 100 -21.47 -15.57 -8.33
CA THR A 100 -21.18 -17.01 -8.20
C THR A 100 -22.15 -17.92 -8.94
N ASP A 101 -23.37 -17.45 -9.26
CA ASP A 101 -24.40 -18.20 -9.99
C ASP A 101 -24.02 -18.54 -11.44
N SER A 102 -22.79 -18.20 -11.83
CA SER A 102 -22.29 -18.30 -13.18
C SER A 102 -21.57 -19.63 -13.43
N ASP A 103 -21.67 -20.12 -14.67
CA ASP A 103 -20.97 -21.29 -15.21
C ASP A 103 -19.49 -21.39 -14.74
N PRO A 104 -18.92 -22.59 -14.52
CA PRO A 104 -17.52 -22.81 -14.12
C PRO A 104 -16.47 -21.92 -14.82
N SER A 105 -16.66 -21.54 -16.09
CA SER A 105 -15.75 -20.63 -16.79
C SER A 105 -15.71 -19.23 -16.19
N THR A 106 -16.85 -18.73 -15.69
CA THR A 106 -16.96 -17.42 -15.05
C THR A 106 -16.29 -17.43 -13.68
N LEU A 107 -16.50 -18.46 -12.87
CA LEU A 107 -15.81 -18.60 -11.60
C LEU A 107 -14.28 -18.68 -11.77
N ALA A 108 -13.81 -19.37 -12.81
CA ALA A 108 -12.39 -19.40 -13.16
C ALA A 108 -11.86 -18.01 -13.54
N ALA A 109 -12.62 -17.24 -14.32
CA ALA A 109 -12.26 -15.87 -14.69
C ALA A 109 -12.20 -14.94 -13.47
N LEU A 110 -13.19 -14.99 -12.58
CA LEU A 110 -13.23 -14.20 -11.34
C LEU A 110 -12.04 -14.53 -10.43
N ARG A 111 -11.66 -15.81 -10.29
CA ARG A 111 -10.47 -16.21 -9.52
C ARG A 111 -9.18 -15.68 -10.14
N ALA A 112 -9.07 -15.72 -11.46
CA ALA A 112 -7.90 -15.17 -12.16
C ALA A 112 -7.79 -13.65 -11.95
N GLU A 113 -8.92 -12.94 -11.94
CA GLU A 113 -8.97 -11.50 -11.62
C GLU A 113 -8.54 -11.22 -10.18
N VAL A 114 -9.00 -12.01 -9.20
CA VAL A 114 -8.57 -11.88 -7.79
C VAL A 114 -7.06 -12.14 -7.63
N GLU A 115 -6.50 -13.15 -8.28
CA GLU A 115 -5.05 -13.39 -8.24
C GLU A 115 -4.25 -12.29 -8.95
N SER A 116 -4.79 -11.70 -10.03
CA SER A 116 -4.18 -10.56 -10.70
C SER A 116 -4.13 -9.33 -9.79
N THR A 117 -5.26 -8.96 -9.17
CA THR A 117 -5.35 -7.82 -8.25
C THR A 117 -4.53 -8.03 -6.97
N LYS A 118 -4.43 -9.26 -6.48
CA LYS A 118 -3.53 -9.65 -5.38
C LYS A 118 -2.07 -9.37 -5.73
N GLY A 119 -1.64 -9.69 -6.95
CA GLY A 119 -0.31 -9.37 -7.46
C GLY A 119 -0.06 -7.85 -7.51
N ALA A 120 -1.04 -7.08 -8.00
CA ALA A 120 -0.97 -5.62 -8.04
C ALA A 120 -0.89 -5.00 -6.64
N LEU A 121 -1.69 -5.49 -5.68
CA LEU A 121 -1.66 -5.04 -4.29
C LEU A 121 -0.30 -5.30 -3.63
N ARG A 122 0.30 -6.48 -3.85
CA ARG A 122 1.68 -6.76 -3.36
C ARG A 122 2.70 -5.80 -3.98
N ALA A 123 2.62 -5.55 -5.28
CA ALA A 123 3.54 -4.64 -5.95
C ALA A 123 3.43 -3.21 -5.40
N ALA A 124 2.21 -2.73 -5.17
CA ALA A 124 1.97 -1.42 -4.58
C ALA A 124 2.45 -1.35 -3.12
N TYR A 125 2.27 -2.42 -2.34
CA TYR A 125 2.82 -2.52 -0.98
C TYR A 125 4.35 -2.35 -0.97
N VAL A 126 5.08 -3.02 -1.89
CA VAL A 126 6.54 -2.88 -1.97
C VAL A 126 6.96 -1.43 -2.22
N ALA A 127 6.20 -0.67 -3.01
CA ALA A 127 6.48 0.76 -3.20
C ALA A 127 6.27 1.57 -1.90
N VAL A 128 5.24 1.24 -1.11
CA VAL A 128 5.02 1.86 0.20
C VAL A 128 6.14 1.51 1.19
N ASP A 129 6.60 0.27 1.21
CA ASP A 129 7.69 -0.20 2.08
C ASP A 129 9.02 0.52 1.76
N LEU A 130 9.28 0.79 0.48
CA LEU A 130 10.50 1.49 0.05
C LEU A 130 10.47 3.00 0.32
N GLU A 131 9.32 3.63 0.13
CA GLU A 131 9.21 5.11 0.13
C GLU A 131 8.66 5.67 1.46
N GLY A 132 7.94 4.85 2.22
CA GLY A 132 7.23 5.24 3.44
C GLY A 132 8.03 5.04 4.73
N PRO A 133 7.61 5.67 5.83
CA PRO A 133 8.12 5.35 7.15
C PRO A 133 7.69 3.94 7.58
N ALA A 134 8.48 3.33 8.47
CA ALA A 134 8.27 1.94 8.93
C ALA A 134 6.86 1.69 9.49
N ASP A 135 6.27 2.66 10.19
CA ASP A 135 4.91 2.53 10.74
C ASP A 135 3.84 2.42 9.64
N LEU A 136 4.01 3.14 8.52
CA LEU A 136 3.12 3.05 7.36
C LEU A 136 3.31 1.73 6.61
N ALA A 137 4.55 1.28 6.45
CA ALA A 137 4.86 -0.02 5.85
C ALA A 137 4.24 -1.17 6.66
N PHE A 138 4.38 -1.14 7.99
CA PHE A 138 3.75 -2.11 8.88
C PHE A 138 2.22 -2.13 8.75
N THR A 139 1.59 -0.95 8.70
CA THR A 139 0.13 -0.87 8.52
C THR A 139 -0.31 -1.38 7.14
N ALA A 140 0.47 -1.10 6.10
CA ALA A 140 0.21 -1.61 4.76
C ALA A 140 0.35 -3.14 4.68
N ASP A 141 1.33 -3.73 5.35
CA ASP A 141 1.47 -5.18 5.46
C ASP A 141 0.26 -5.83 6.16
N SER A 142 -0.25 -5.20 7.21
CA SER A 142 -1.48 -5.65 7.87
C SER A 142 -2.67 -5.65 6.90
N ILE A 143 -2.84 -4.60 6.09
CA ILE A 143 -3.90 -4.52 5.06
C ILE A 143 -3.74 -5.66 4.06
N VAL A 144 -2.54 -5.85 3.50
CA VAL A 144 -2.23 -6.91 2.53
C VAL A 144 -2.58 -8.29 3.09
N THR A 145 -2.13 -8.57 4.32
CA THR A 145 -2.35 -9.85 5.00
C THR A 145 -3.84 -10.13 5.18
N HIS A 146 -4.59 -9.20 5.76
CA HIS A 146 -6.00 -9.39 6.05
C HIS A 146 -6.87 -9.37 4.79
N ALA A 147 -6.53 -8.56 3.79
CA ALA A 147 -7.19 -8.56 2.49
C ALA A 147 -7.07 -9.94 1.81
N PHE A 148 -5.89 -10.57 1.86
CA PHE A 148 -5.71 -11.91 1.29
C PHE A 148 -6.47 -13.00 2.06
N LEU A 149 -6.55 -12.91 3.38
CA LEU A 149 -7.34 -13.85 4.18
C LEU A 149 -8.85 -13.73 3.87
N VAL A 150 -9.35 -12.50 3.70
CA VAL A 150 -10.74 -12.24 3.30
C VAL A 150 -11.00 -12.77 1.89
N ALA A 151 -10.11 -12.48 0.93
CA ALA A 151 -10.25 -12.95 -0.45
C ALA A 151 -10.19 -14.49 -0.56
N ASP A 152 -9.32 -15.16 0.20
CA ASP A 152 -9.27 -16.63 0.26
C ASP A 152 -10.58 -17.20 0.82
N ALA A 153 -11.13 -16.58 1.86
CA ALA A 153 -12.44 -16.97 2.40
C ALA A 153 -13.56 -16.79 1.36
N HIS A 154 -13.56 -15.70 0.58
CA HIS A 154 -14.53 -15.48 -0.50
C HIS A 154 -14.38 -16.50 -1.62
N GLN A 155 -13.14 -16.83 -2.00
CA GLN A 155 -12.88 -17.84 -3.02
C GLN A 155 -13.38 -19.21 -2.57
N ARG A 156 -13.14 -19.61 -1.32
CA ARG A 156 -13.66 -20.87 -0.77
C ARG A 156 -15.18 -20.90 -0.73
N GLU A 157 -15.81 -19.83 -0.24
CA GLU A 157 -17.28 -19.71 -0.23
C GLU A 157 -17.85 -19.83 -1.65
N ALA A 158 -17.24 -19.18 -2.65
CA ALA A 158 -17.69 -19.25 -4.03
C ALA A 158 -17.57 -20.68 -4.61
N VAL A 159 -16.54 -21.44 -4.23
CA VAL A 159 -16.44 -22.87 -4.60
C VAL A 159 -17.56 -23.67 -3.94
N MET A 160 -17.82 -23.41 -2.65
CA MET A 160 -18.85 -24.08 -1.86
C MET A 160 -20.24 -23.86 -2.45
N GLU A 161 -20.60 -22.62 -2.73
CA GLU A 161 -21.90 -22.28 -3.34
C GLU A 161 -22.08 -22.96 -4.69
N ARG A 162 -21.07 -22.92 -5.56
CA ARG A 162 -21.16 -23.57 -6.87
C ARG A 162 -21.37 -25.08 -6.74
N ALA A 163 -20.60 -25.74 -5.87
CA ALA A 163 -20.73 -27.17 -5.65
C ALA A 163 -22.09 -27.54 -5.04
N TRP A 164 -22.62 -26.69 -4.15
CA TRP A 164 -23.94 -26.84 -3.56
C TRP A 164 -25.05 -26.65 -4.59
N GLN A 165 -25.02 -25.57 -5.38
CA GLN A 165 -25.98 -25.31 -6.45
C GLN A 165 -26.00 -26.47 -7.44
N GLN A 166 -24.83 -26.95 -7.87
CA GLN A 166 -24.73 -28.10 -8.76
C GLN A 166 -25.42 -29.34 -8.17
N LEU A 167 -25.16 -29.64 -6.90
CA LEU A 167 -25.78 -30.79 -6.22
C LEU A 167 -27.31 -30.62 -6.10
N VAL A 168 -27.79 -29.41 -5.80
CA VAL A 168 -29.22 -29.10 -5.70
C VAL A 168 -29.89 -29.27 -7.06
N GLU A 169 -29.34 -28.68 -8.12
CA GLU A 169 -29.86 -28.81 -9.49
C GLU A 169 -29.90 -30.27 -9.96
N MET A 170 -28.91 -31.08 -9.58
CA MET A 170 -28.91 -32.53 -9.86
C MET A 170 -30.00 -33.28 -9.09
N SER A 171 -30.33 -32.84 -7.87
CA SER A 171 -31.38 -33.44 -7.03
C SER A 171 -32.80 -33.06 -7.44
N GLU A 172 -32.92 -31.96 -8.18
CA GLU A 172 -34.13 -31.41 -8.76
C GLU A 172 -34.31 -31.86 -10.23
N ASP A 173 -35.51 -31.67 -10.79
CA ASP A 173 -35.78 -31.92 -12.21
C ASP A 173 -35.24 -30.79 -13.13
N SER A 174 -34.41 -29.88 -12.60
CA SER A 174 -33.97 -28.64 -13.26
C SER A 174 -32.65 -28.77 -14.02
N TRP A 175 -31.96 -29.92 -13.97
CA TRP A 175 -30.65 -30.09 -14.59
C TRP A 175 -30.66 -30.00 -16.13
N VAL A 176 -29.90 -29.04 -16.67
CA VAL A 176 -29.70 -28.79 -18.10
C VAL A 176 -28.72 -29.82 -18.68
N GLY A 177 -29.19 -31.04 -18.90
CA GLY A 177 -28.36 -32.11 -19.47
C GLY A 177 -28.97 -33.51 -19.42
N GLY A 178 -30.13 -33.67 -18.76
CA GLY A 178 -30.80 -34.97 -18.61
C GLY A 178 -30.03 -35.89 -17.66
N VAL A 179 -30.23 -35.67 -16.35
CA VAL A 179 -29.77 -36.63 -15.33
C VAL A 179 -30.78 -37.77 -15.28
N ASP A 180 -30.30 -39.01 -15.31
CA ASP A 180 -31.19 -40.17 -15.13
C ASP A 180 -31.85 -40.15 -13.74
N ALA A 181 -33.00 -40.78 -13.60
CA ALA A 181 -33.76 -40.79 -12.35
C ALA A 181 -32.94 -41.34 -11.17
N VAL A 182 -32.02 -42.27 -11.45
CA VAL A 182 -31.17 -42.91 -10.43
C VAL A 182 -30.16 -41.92 -9.85
N SER A 183 -29.51 -41.13 -10.69
CA SER A 183 -28.50 -40.14 -10.30
C SER A 183 -29.14 -38.99 -9.54
N ARG A 184 -30.38 -38.63 -9.91
CA ARG A 184 -31.19 -37.67 -9.16
C ARG A 184 -31.55 -38.15 -7.75
N ASP A 185 -32.03 -39.39 -7.62
CA ASP A 185 -32.35 -39.97 -6.32
C ASP A 185 -31.10 -40.07 -5.42
N ARG A 186 -29.93 -40.37 -6.02
CA ARG A 186 -28.64 -40.35 -5.31
C ARG A 186 -28.26 -38.95 -4.84
N ALA A 187 -28.40 -37.93 -5.70
CA ALA A 187 -28.15 -36.54 -5.35
C ALA A 187 -29.08 -36.07 -4.21
N ARG A 188 -30.38 -36.39 -4.29
CA ARG A 188 -31.34 -36.09 -3.22
C ARG A 188 -30.97 -36.75 -1.90
N SER A 189 -30.63 -38.04 -1.92
CA SER A 189 -30.16 -38.77 -0.74
C SER A 189 -28.93 -38.10 -0.12
N PHE A 190 -27.99 -37.65 -0.96
CA PHE A 190 -26.80 -36.94 -0.49
C PHE A 190 -27.12 -35.58 0.16
N VAL A 191 -28.01 -34.77 -0.45
CA VAL A 191 -28.50 -33.51 0.14
C VAL A 191 -29.15 -33.75 1.49
N GLU A 192 -30.01 -34.76 1.61
CA GLU A 192 -30.67 -35.10 2.87
C GLU A 192 -29.67 -35.49 3.97
N CYS A 193 -28.66 -36.30 3.62
CA CYS A 193 -27.61 -36.69 4.57
C CYS A 193 -26.80 -35.47 5.04
N LEU A 194 -26.42 -34.59 4.11
CA LEU A 194 -25.70 -33.35 4.42
C LEU A 194 -26.52 -32.42 5.33
N ALA A 195 -27.83 -32.28 5.09
CA ALA A 195 -28.72 -31.49 5.91
C ALA A 195 -28.83 -32.04 7.36
N ARG A 196 -28.92 -33.37 7.52
CA ARG A 196 -28.94 -34.00 8.85
C ARG A 196 -27.65 -33.75 9.62
N VAL A 197 -26.49 -33.87 8.96
CA VAL A 197 -25.19 -33.54 9.56
C VAL A 197 -25.15 -32.07 9.98
N LEU A 198 -25.57 -31.14 9.13
CA LEU A 198 -25.57 -29.72 9.46
C LEU A 198 -26.43 -29.40 10.69
N ILE A 199 -27.61 -30.03 10.80
CA ILE A 199 -28.49 -29.87 11.97
C ILE A 199 -27.82 -30.44 13.23
N ALA A 200 -27.20 -31.63 13.15
CA ALA A 200 -26.50 -32.23 14.29
C ALA A 200 -25.26 -31.41 14.72
N VAL A 201 -24.51 -30.88 13.75
CA VAL A 201 -23.36 -30.02 14.00
C VAL A 201 -23.80 -28.69 14.62
N SER A 202 -24.83 -28.04 14.08
CA SER A 202 -25.31 -26.75 14.61
C SER A 202 -25.93 -26.83 16.01
N ASN A 203 -26.56 -27.95 16.38
CA ASN A 203 -27.18 -28.13 17.70
C ASN A 203 -26.21 -28.66 18.77
N GLY A 204 -25.05 -29.17 18.39
CA GLY A 204 -24.14 -29.77 19.35
C GLY A 204 -23.16 -28.76 19.95
N PRO A 205 -22.53 -29.11 21.09
CA PRO A 205 -21.68 -28.20 21.87
C PRO A 205 -20.26 -28.10 21.29
N TRP A 206 -20.10 -28.15 19.97
CA TRP A 206 -18.79 -28.21 19.33
C TRP A 206 -18.22 -26.81 19.12
N GLU A 207 -16.94 -26.65 19.43
CA GLU A 207 -16.15 -25.50 19.03
C GLU A 207 -15.27 -25.90 17.84
N GLY A 208 -15.64 -25.48 16.63
CA GLY A 208 -14.91 -25.81 15.39
C GLY A 208 -15.35 -27.12 14.72
N ASP A 209 -14.44 -27.72 13.94
CA ASP A 209 -14.72 -28.93 13.16
C ASP A 209 -14.77 -30.17 14.08
N PRO A 210 -15.94 -30.83 14.21
CA PRO A 210 -16.12 -31.96 15.11
C PRO A 210 -15.21 -33.15 14.77
N ARG A 211 -14.74 -33.26 13.53
CA ARG A 211 -13.85 -34.35 13.07
C ARG A 211 -12.46 -34.30 13.71
N HIS A 212 -12.07 -33.15 14.26
CA HIS A 212 -10.76 -32.94 14.88
C HIS A 212 -10.83 -32.94 16.42
N GLN A 213 -11.98 -33.25 17.03
CA GLN A 213 -12.09 -33.21 18.49
C GLN A 213 -11.34 -34.37 19.17
N PRO A 214 -10.63 -34.09 20.28
CA PRO A 214 -10.00 -35.12 21.09
C PRO A 214 -11.09 -35.96 21.77
N GLY A 215 -11.16 -37.25 21.41
CA GLY A 215 -12.20 -38.17 21.89
C GLY A 215 -13.06 -38.79 20.79
N GLY A 216 -12.91 -38.32 19.54
CA GLY A 216 -13.67 -38.82 18.40
C GLY A 216 -15.08 -38.23 18.31
N LEU A 217 -15.80 -38.62 17.26
CA LEU A 217 -17.17 -38.18 17.03
C LEU A 217 -18.12 -38.95 17.97
N PRO A 218 -19.13 -38.29 18.57
CA PRO A 218 -20.24 -38.99 19.20
C PRO A 218 -20.85 -40.01 18.23
N GLU A 219 -21.35 -41.14 18.76
CA GLU A 219 -21.86 -42.25 17.96
C GLU A 219 -22.90 -41.82 16.91
N GLU A 220 -23.84 -40.94 17.29
CA GLU A 220 -24.84 -40.39 16.39
C GLU A 220 -24.21 -39.60 15.23
N LEU A 221 -23.24 -38.73 15.52
CA LEU A 221 -22.55 -37.95 14.49
C LEU A 221 -21.62 -38.82 13.65
N ALA A 222 -21.02 -39.86 14.23
CA ALA A 222 -20.21 -40.84 13.51
C ALA A 222 -21.07 -41.61 12.50
N GLN A 223 -22.30 -42.01 12.87
CA GLN A 223 -23.24 -42.66 11.97
C GLN A 223 -23.70 -41.71 10.85
N LEU A 224 -24.10 -40.48 11.18
CA LEU A 224 -24.48 -39.49 10.18
C LEU A 224 -23.32 -39.18 9.21
N THR A 225 -22.10 -39.13 9.73
CA THR A 225 -20.89 -38.96 8.92
C THR A 225 -20.70 -40.14 7.97
N HIS A 226 -20.86 -41.36 8.46
CA HIS A 226 -20.80 -42.57 7.63
C HIS A 226 -21.84 -42.53 6.51
N ASP A 227 -23.10 -42.20 6.82
CA ASP A 227 -24.19 -42.10 5.85
C ASP A 227 -23.87 -41.06 4.76
N VAL A 228 -23.30 -39.91 5.14
CA VAL A 228 -22.81 -38.90 4.18
C VAL A 228 -21.73 -39.46 3.26
N TYR A 229 -20.74 -40.20 3.79
CA TYR A 229 -19.69 -40.81 2.95
C TYR A 229 -20.24 -41.86 1.99
N VAL A 230 -21.20 -42.67 2.44
CA VAL A 230 -21.90 -43.64 1.58
C VAL A 230 -22.65 -42.92 0.47
N ALA A 231 -23.47 -41.92 0.80
CA ALA A 231 -24.23 -41.15 -0.19
C ALA A 231 -23.29 -40.41 -1.18
N MET A 232 -22.20 -39.84 -0.68
CA MET A 232 -21.17 -39.18 -1.50
C MET A 232 -20.49 -40.16 -2.49
N SER A 233 -20.33 -41.43 -2.11
CA SER A 233 -19.75 -42.45 -3.00
C SER A 233 -20.67 -42.79 -4.18
N LEU A 234 -21.98 -42.60 -4.01
CA LEU A 234 -22.98 -42.87 -5.05
C LEU A 234 -23.02 -41.77 -6.14
N VAL A 235 -22.60 -40.55 -5.80
CA VAL A 235 -22.53 -39.39 -6.72
C VAL A 235 -21.10 -39.12 -7.23
N SER A 236 -20.22 -40.11 -7.16
CA SER A 236 -18.80 -39.94 -7.45
C SER A 236 -18.46 -39.69 -8.92
N ASN A 237 -19.37 -40.05 -9.83
CA ASN A 237 -19.15 -39.94 -11.27
C ASN A 237 -19.63 -38.59 -11.80
N GLU A 238 -20.54 -37.96 -11.08
CA GLU A 238 -21.25 -36.74 -11.44
C GLU A 238 -20.61 -35.50 -10.80
N LEU A 239 -20.08 -35.65 -9.57
CA LEU A 239 -19.37 -34.60 -8.85
C LEU A 239 -17.86 -34.85 -8.83
N SER A 240 -17.09 -33.78 -9.08
CA SER A 240 -15.64 -33.86 -8.98
C SER A 240 -15.21 -34.19 -7.55
N GLN A 241 -14.02 -34.76 -7.38
CA GLN A 241 -13.45 -34.99 -6.05
C GLN A 241 -13.31 -33.69 -5.25
N GLN A 242 -13.01 -32.58 -5.92
CA GLN A 242 -12.87 -31.27 -5.30
C GLN A 242 -14.21 -30.74 -4.79
N ASP A 243 -15.28 -30.84 -5.59
CA ASP A 243 -16.62 -30.38 -5.19
C ASP A 243 -17.11 -31.16 -3.97
N ARG A 244 -16.90 -32.48 -3.98
CA ARG A 244 -17.25 -33.35 -2.84
C ARG A 244 -16.50 -32.98 -1.56
N ALA A 245 -15.19 -32.74 -1.65
CA ALA A 245 -14.38 -32.33 -0.50
C ALA A 245 -14.86 -31.00 0.09
N VAL A 246 -15.18 -30.03 -0.77
CA VAL A 246 -15.63 -28.70 -0.39
C VAL A 246 -17.04 -28.74 0.24
N LEU A 247 -17.95 -29.57 -0.29
CA LEU A 247 -19.27 -29.79 0.30
C LEU A 247 -19.19 -30.39 1.70
N LEU A 248 -18.29 -31.37 1.92
CA LEU A 248 -18.05 -31.91 3.26
C LEU A 248 -17.49 -30.83 4.19
N GLU A 249 -16.50 -30.05 3.74
CA GLU A 249 -15.94 -28.96 4.54
C GLU A 249 -17.03 -27.95 4.95
N MET A 250 -17.91 -27.56 4.03
CA MET A 250 -19.00 -26.63 4.31
C MET A 250 -19.95 -27.14 5.40
N HIS A 251 -20.31 -28.42 5.39
CA HIS A 251 -21.30 -28.98 6.33
C HIS A 251 -20.70 -29.37 7.68
N PHE A 252 -19.41 -29.75 7.74
CA PHE A 252 -18.75 -30.10 9.00
C PHE A 252 -18.11 -28.90 9.70
N ALA A 253 -17.44 -28.03 8.94
CA ALA A 253 -16.69 -26.90 9.51
C ALA A 253 -17.41 -25.56 9.33
N GLY A 254 -18.60 -25.56 8.71
CA GLY A 254 -19.38 -24.36 8.43
C GLY A 254 -18.80 -23.51 7.31
N ARG A 255 -19.61 -22.55 6.86
CA ARG A 255 -19.24 -21.54 5.85
C ARG A 255 -18.10 -20.66 6.37
N PRO A 256 -16.99 -20.49 5.61
CA PRO A 256 -15.85 -19.66 6.00
C PRO A 256 -16.24 -18.27 6.53
N ARG A 257 -17.24 -17.62 5.92
CA ARG A 257 -17.68 -16.27 6.29
C ARG A 257 -18.43 -16.19 7.62
N LEU A 258 -18.98 -17.31 8.10
CA LEU A 258 -19.68 -17.37 9.39
C LEU A 258 -18.73 -17.67 10.56
N ARG A 259 -17.46 -17.93 10.28
CA ARG A 259 -16.46 -18.20 11.32
C ARG A 259 -16.02 -16.90 11.99
N THR A 260 -15.80 -16.94 13.30
CA THR A 260 -15.29 -15.81 14.10
C THR A 260 -14.01 -15.20 13.51
N ASN A 261 -13.15 -16.04 12.93
CA ASN A 261 -11.92 -15.58 12.29
C ASN A 261 -12.18 -14.62 11.12
N TYR A 262 -13.21 -14.86 10.30
CA TYR A 262 -13.55 -13.99 9.17
C TYR A 262 -13.98 -12.61 9.67
N ALA A 263 -14.87 -12.55 10.66
CA ALA A 263 -15.30 -11.28 11.26
C ALA A 263 -14.10 -10.50 11.84
N ASN A 264 -13.17 -11.20 12.50
CA ASN A 264 -11.95 -10.60 13.01
C ASN A 264 -11.06 -10.06 11.88
N TRP A 265 -10.84 -10.82 10.80
CA TRP A 265 -10.03 -10.38 9.67
C TRP A 265 -10.63 -9.16 8.98
N THR A 266 -11.95 -9.13 8.79
CA THR A 266 -12.63 -7.97 8.19
C THR A 266 -12.55 -6.73 9.09
N ALA A 267 -12.79 -6.89 10.39
CA ALA A 267 -12.67 -5.78 11.34
C ALA A 267 -11.23 -5.22 11.39
N GLU A 268 -10.25 -6.12 11.36
CA GLU A 268 -8.83 -5.78 11.37
C GLU A 268 -8.38 -5.08 10.08
N LEU A 269 -8.88 -5.54 8.93
CA LEU A 269 -8.66 -4.91 7.64
C LEU A 269 -9.20 -3.47 7.62
N GLU A 270 -10.44 -3.27 8.04
CA GLU A 270 -11.06 -1.93 8.09
C GLU A 270 -10.35 -1.00 9.09
N ARG A 271 -9.94 -1.53 10.25
CA ARG A 271 -9.12 -0.79 11.22
C ARG A 271 -7.79 -0.36 10.60
N SER A 272 -7.08 -1.28 9.97
CA SER A 272 -5.77 -1.03 9.35
C SER A 272 -5.87 -0.01 8.21
N ARG A 273 -6.92 -0.07 7.39
CA ARG A 273 -7.21 0.96 6.36
C ARG A 273 -7.37 2.35 6.96
N GLY A 274 -8.15 2.48 8.04
CA GLY A 274 -8.35 3.74 8.74
C GLY A 274 -7.07 4.28 9.40
N GLU A 275 -6.23 3.40 9.93
CA GLU A 275 -4.91 3.75 10.47
C GLU A 275 -3.95 4.22 9.37
N PHE A 276 -3.90 3.50 8.24
CA PHE A 276 -3.05 3.83 7.10
C PHE A 276 -3.38 5.23 6.55
N VAL A 277 -4.65 5.53 6.31
CA VAL A 277 -5.07 6.84 5.78
C VAL A 277 -4.74 7.97 6.77
N ARG A 278 -4.91 7.75 8.07
CA ARG A 278 -4.53 8.76 9.09
C ARG A 278 -3.03 8.99 9.13
N ALA A 279 -2.23 7.92 9.13
CA ALA A 279 -0.78 8.00 9.13
C ALA A 279 -0.24 8.65 7.83
N ALA A 280 -0.79 8.29 6.67
CA ALA A 280 -0.42 8.87 5.38
C ALA A 280 -0.73 10.38 5.33
N ARG A 281 -1.88 10.80 5.86
CA ARG A 281 -2.22 12.24 5.96
C ARG A 281 -1.32 13.00 6.92
N ALA A 282 -0.95 12.39 8.05
CA ALA A 282 -0.01 12.99 8.99
C ALA A 282 1.35 13.19 8.31
N GLU A 283 1.92 12.14 7.71
CA GLU A 283 3.22 12.17 7.02
C GLU A 283 3.25 13.21 5.87
N LEU A 284 2.17 13.29 5.08
CA LEU A 284 2.08 14.26 3.99
C LEU A 284 1.78 15.69 4.45
N GLY A 285 1.22 15.87 5.65
CA GLY A 285 0.75 17.15 6.18
C GLY A 285 1.70 17.86 7.16
N THR A 286 2.63 17.15 7.80
CA THR A 286 3.54 17.70 8.82
C THR A 286 4.75 18.47 8.27
N ALA A 287 4.61 19.24 7.19
CA ALA A 287 5.68 20.07 6.63
C ALA A 287 5.27 21.54 6.45
#